data_AF-A0A8J5IUY7-F1
#
_entry.id   AF-A0A8J5IUY7-F1
#
_cell.length_a   1.000
_cell.length_b   1.000
_cell.length_c   1.000
_cell.angle_alpha   90.00
_cell.angle_beta   90.00
_cell.angle_gamma   90.00
#
_symmetry.space_group_name_H-M   'P 1'
#
loop_
_entity.id
_entity.type
_entity.pdbx_description
1 polymer ?
#
loop_
_entity_poly.entity_id
_entity_poly.type
_entity_poly.pdbx_seq_one_letter_code
_entity_poly.pdbx_strand_id
1 'polypeptide(L)'
;MPRTPGFKKLTPEKKVSVALFLVDLTARATRAVNAVKKAMATFKLGSTVVWEVWRSRMGVGARKPKNTKRTKGKIARLVAGVPLCDRQTLESLANATAVPKTTLWRHLKKRLASPCGFARETNPHIGTQGKPA
;
A
#
# COMPACT_ATOMS: atom_id res chain seq x y z
N MET A 1 4.73 -35.81 2.97
CA MET A 1 6.09 -35.25 3.15
C MET A 1 6.02 -33.99 4.02
N PRO A 2 6.55 -34.02 5.25
CA PRO A 2 6.63 -32.81 6.08
C PRO A 2 7.71 -31.89 5.53
N ARG A 3 7.38 -30.62 5.27
CA ARG A 3 8.38 -29.60 4.92
C ARG A 3 8.99 -29.05 6.21
N THR A 4 10.29 -29.23 6.39
CA THR A 4 11.07 -28.76 7.55
C THR A 4 10.93 -27.24 7.72
N PRO A 5 10.33 -26.75 8.81
CA PRO A 5 10.20 -25.32 9.07
C PRO A 5 11.49 -24.80 9.69
N GLY A 6 12.46 -24.45 8.86
CA GLY A 6 13.76 -23.97 9.31
C GLY A 6 14.50 -23.13 8.29
N PHE A 7 13.79 -22.40 7.43
CA PHE A 7 14.46 -21.50 6.49
C PHE A 7 14.89 -20.23 7.22
N LYS A 8 16.17 -20.15 7.62
CA LYS A 8 16.80 -18.90 8.06
C LYS A 8 16.52 -17.86 6.98
N LYS A 9 15.64 -16.91 7.27
CA LYS A 9 15.27 -15.87 6.32
C LYS A 9 16.54 -15.11 5.95
N LEU A 10 16.88 -15.11 4.66
CA LEU A 10 17.94 -14.25 4.12
C LEU A 10 17.75 -12.83 4.64
N THR A 11 18.83 -12.20 5.10
CA THR A 11 18.83 -10.79 5.47
C THR A 11 18.39 -9.95 4.26
N PRO A 12 17.65 -8.85 4.48
CA PRO A 12 17.15 -8.01 3.39
C PRO A 12 18.26 -7.57 2.43
N GLU A 13 19.43 -7.20 2.96
CA GLU A 13 20.61 -6.81 2.19
C GLU A 13 21.06 -7.90 1.22
N LYS A 14 21.23 -9.14 1.70
CA LYS A 14 21.62 -10.26 0.85
C LYS A 14 20.58 -10.55 -0.25
N LYS A 15 19.29 -10.35 0.02
CA LYS A 15 18.24 -10.50 -1.00
C LYS A 15 18.38 -9.45 -2.10
N VAL A 16 18.65 -8.20 -1.73
CA VAL A 16 18.85 -7.10 -2.69
C VAL A 16 20.08 -7.36 -3.54
N SER A 17 21.21 -7.76 -2.94
CA SER A 17 22.44 -8.08 -3.70
C SER A 17 22.23 -9.22 -4.70
N VAL A 18 21.55 -10.30 -4.29
CA VAL A 18 21.22 -11.42 -5.18
C VAL A 18 20.28 -10.96 -6.31
N ALA A 19 19.27 -10.15 -6.00
CA ALA A 19 18.33 -9.63 -7.00
C ALA A 19 19.04 -8.76 -8.03
N LEU A 20 19.89 -7.81 -7.61
CA LEU A 20 20.66 -6.95 -8.50
C LEU A 20 21.64 -7.76 -9.36
N PHE A 21 22.33 -8.73 -8.77
CA PHE A 21 23.24 -9.61 -9.50
C PHE A 21 22.51 -10.42 -10.59
N LEU A 22 21.33 -10.94 -10.27
CA LEU A 22 20.49 -11.63 -11.26
C LEU A 22 19.97 -10.68 -12.35
N VAL A 23 19.68 -9.42 -12.02
CA VAL A 23 19.29 -8.39 -13.01
C VAL A 23 20.42 -8.15 -14.01
N ASP A 24 21.63 -7.89 -13.52
CA ASP A 24 22.81 -7.64 -14.34
C ASP A 24 23.11 -8.82 -15.29
N LEU A 25 23.03 -10.06 -14.78
CA LEU A 25 23.24 -11.24 -15.63
C LEU A 25 22.18 -11.37 -16.73
N THR A 26 20.94 -10.99 -16.46
CA THR A 26 19.89 -11.00 -17.49
C THR A 26 20.01 -9.87 -18.50
N ALA A 27 20.54 -8.72 -18.10
CA ALA A 27 20.88 -7.64 -19.03
C ALA A 27 21.98 -8.06 -20.01
N ARG A 28 22.91 -8.92 -19.58
CA ARG A 28 23.97 -9.53 -20.42
C ARG A 28 23.50 -10.73 -21.25
N ALA A 29 22.20 -10.81 -21.56
CA ALA A 29 21.57 -11.89 -22.35
C ALA A 29 21.83 -13.33 -21.85
N THR A 30 22.13 -13.50 -20.55
CA THR A 30 22.29 -14.85 -19.98
C THR A 30 20.91 -15.45 -19.70
N ARG A 31 20.63 -16.65 -20.22
CA ARG A 31 19.40 -17.41 -19.91
C ARG A 31 19.22 -17.51 -18.38
N ALA A 32 17.99 -17.33 -17.89
CA ALA A 32 17.67 -17.27 -16.46
C ALA A 32 18.24 -18.47 -15.66
N VAL A 33 18.21 -19.68 -16.22
CA VAL A 33 18.78 -20.88 -15.59
C VAL A 33 20.28 -20.75 -15.34
N ASN A 34 21.02 -20.18 -16.30
CA ASN A 34 22.45 -19.94 -16.17
C ASN A 34 22.75 -18.81 -15.17
N ALA A 35 21.91 -17.78 -15.13
CA ALA A 35 22.01 -16.71 -14.14
C ALA A 35 21.79 -17.23 -12.71
N VAL A 36 20.80 -18.11 -12.50
CA VAL A 36 20.55 -18.76 -11.21
C VAL A 36 21.72 -19.66 -10.81
N LYS A 37 22.26 -20.48 -11.72
CA LYS A 37 23.45 -21.31 -11.44
C LYS A 37 24.66 -20.47 -11.03
N LYS A 38 24.92 -19.36 -11.73
CA LYS A 38 25.98 -18.42 -11.36
C LYS A 38 25.74 -17.79 -9.98
N ALA A 39 24.52 -17.32 -9.70
CA ALA A 39 24.19 -16.73 -8.40
C ALA A 39 24.28 -17.74 -7.24
N MET A 40 23.93 -19.01 -7.47
CA MET A 40 24.14 -20.07 -6.47
C MET A 40 25.63 -20.22 -6.13
N ALA A 41 26.50 -20.23 -7.14
CA ALA A 41 27.95 -20.33 -6.93
C ALA A 41 28.52 -19.10 -6.21
N THR A 42 28.11 -17.89 -6.62
CA THR A 42 28.61 -16.63 -6.05
C THR A 42 28.16 -16.43 -4.60
N PHE A 43 26.89 -16.69 -4.29
CA PHE A 43 26.33 -16.41 -2.95
C PHE A 43 26.29 -17.64 -2.03
N LYS A 44 26.71 -18.81 -2.52
CA LYS A 44 26.65 -20.10 -1.80
C LYS A 44 25.25 -20.37 -1.24
N LEU A 45 24.22 -20.12 -2.06
CA LEU A 45 22.81 -20.28 -1.72
C LEU A 45 22.20 -21.49 -2.43
N GLY A 46 21.20 -22.11 -1.78
CA GLY A 46 20.41 -23.17 -2.39
C GLY A 46 19.59 -22.68 -3.58
N SER A 47 19.42 -23.54 -4.59
CA SER A 47 18.68 -23.23 -5.83
C SER A 47 17.27 -22.71 -5.56
N THR A 48 16.55 -23.33 -4.62
CA THR A 48 15.19 -22.94 -4.20
C THR A 48 15.13 -21.48 -3.78
N VAL A 49 16.14 -21.02 -3.06
CA VAL A 49 16.22 -19.66 -2.49
C VAL A 49 16.43 -18.63 -3.57
N VAL A 50 17.38 -18.89 -4.47
CA VAL A 50 17.70 -18.01 -5.59
C VAL A 50 16.49 -17.92 -6.53
N TRP A 51 15.79 -19.04 -6.77
CA TRP A 51 14.53 -19.07 -7.52
C TRP A 51 13.39 -18.32 -6.83
N GLU A 52 13.31 -18.34 -5.51
CA GLU A 52 12.32 -17.57 -4.75
C GLU A 52 12.58 -16.07 -4.87
N VAL A 53 13.85 -15.65 -4.75
CA VAL A 53 14.26 -14.25 -4.98
C VAL A 53 13.98 -13.83 -6.42
N TRP A 54 14.32 -14.68 -7.40
CA TRP A 54 14.05 -14.44 -8.82
C TRP A 54 12.54 -14.30 -9.11
N ARG A 55 11.70 -15.20 -8.59
CA ARG A 55 10.24 -15.09 -8.74
C ARG A 55 9.66 -13.87 -8.01
N SER A 56 10.19 -13.56 -6.83
CA SER A 56 9.76 -12.39 -6.05
C SER A 56 10.15 -11.07 -6.73
N ARG A 57 11.16 -11.04 -7.61
CA ARG A 57 11.48 -9.89 -8.46
C ARG A 57 10.36 -9.57 -9.46
N MET A 58 9.63 -10.55 -9.97
CA MET A 58 8.44 -10.26 -10.78
C MET A 58 7.27 -9.74 -9.93
N GLY A 59 7.39 -9.86 -8.60
CA GLY A 59 6.43 -9.42 -7.60
C GLY A 59 6.89 -8.22 -6.77
N VAL A 60 7.87 -7.40 -7.19
CA VAL A 60 8.20 -6.12 -6.52
C VAL A 60 7.09 -5.05 -6.65
N GLY A 61 5.88 -5.44 -7.04
CA GLY A 61 4.69 -4.67 -6.70
C GLY A 61 4.51 -4.70 -5.18
N ALA A 62 4.54 -3.54 -4.54
CA ALA A 62 4.26 -3.32 -3.12
C ALA A 62 3.27 -4.36 -2.56
N ARG A 63 3.60 -4.96 -1.39
CA ARG A 63 2.70 -5.86 -0.67
C ARG A 63 1.28 -5.32 -0.76
N LYS A 64 0.39 -6.05 -1.44
CA LYS A 64 -1.00 -5.61 -1.62
C LYS A 64 -1.54 -5.20 -0.25
N PRO A 65 -1.98 -3.95 -0.07
CA PRO A 65 -2.44 -3.49 1.22
C PRO A 65 -3.58 -4.42 1.66
N LYS A 66 -3.49 -4.92 2.90
CA LYS A 66 -4.52 -5.78 3.48
C LYS A 66 -5.87 -5.11 3.27
N ASN A 67 -6.79 -5.82 2.61
CA ASN A 67 -8.15 -5.33 2.35
C ASN A 67 -8.78 -4.92 3.67
N THR A 68 -8.87 -3.61 3.89
CA THR A 68 -9.48 -3.04 5.09
C THR A 68 -10.98 -2.96 4.85
N LYS A 69 -11.78 -3.42 5.82
CA LYS A 69 -13.26 -3.53 5.71
C LYS A 69 -13.96 -2.24 5.27
N ARG A 70 -13.35 -1.06 5.46
CA ARG A 70 -13.80 0.22 4.91
C ARG A 70 -12.69 0.84 4.07
N THR A 71 -12.93 0.99 2.76
CA THR A 71 -12.03 1.69 1.84
C THR A 71 -11.91 3.16 2.24
N LYS A 72 -10.72 3.75 2.09
CA LYS A 72 -10.46 5.18 2.45
C LYS A 72 -11.50 6.14 1.86
N GLY A 73 -11.91 5.90 0.62
CA GLY A 73 -12.94 6.70 -0.06
C GLY A 73 -14.31 6.65 0.62
N LYS A 74 -14.70 5.52 1.20
CA LYS A 74 -15.98 5.39 1.93
C LYS A 74 -15.98 6.24 3.20
N ILE A 75 -14.86 6.25 3.94
CA ILE A 75 -14.71 7.09 5.14
C ILE A 75 -14.76 8.58 4.77
N ALA A 76 -14.08 8.97 3.68
CA ALA A 76 -14.09 10.35 3.20
C ALA A 76 -15.50 10.86 2.85
N ARG A 77 -16.31 10.04 2.15
CA ARG A 77 -17.70 10.39 1.81
C ARG A 77 -18.58 10.53 3.05
N LEU A 78 -18.43 9.65 4.03
CA LEU A 78 -19.17 9.75 5.30
C LEU A 78 -18.83 11.05 6.02
N VAL A 79 -17.54 11.39 6.15
CA VAL A 79 -17.09 12.64 6.80
C VAL A 79 -17.60 13.87 6.04
N ALA A 80 -17.60 13.84 4.70
CA ALA A 80 -18.10 14.93 3.87
C ALA A 80 -19.64 15.14 3.96
N GLY A 81 -20.39 14.12 4.36
CA GLY A 81 -21.84 14.20 4.57
C GLY A 81 -22.27 14.69 5.96
N VAL A 82 -21.35 14.74 6.94
CA VAL A 82 -21.67 15.21 8.30
C VAL A 82 -21.75 16.74 8.33
N PRO A 83 -22.76 17.39 8.93
CA PRO A 83 -22.80 18.84 9.11
C PRO A 83 -21.53 19.38 9.79
N LEU A 84 -21.08 20.59 9.44
CA LEU A 84 -19.82 21.15 9.97
C LEU A 84 -19.80 21.25 11.51
N CYS A 85 -20.96 21.51 12.13
CA CYS A 85 -21.13 21.56 13.58
C CYS A 85 -20.69 20.25 14.26
N ASP A 86 -20.95 19.11 13.62
CA ASP A 86 -20.65 17.79 14.16
C ASP A 86 -19.22 17.31 13.81
N ARG A 87 -18.46 18.08 13.03
CA ARG A 87 -17.05 17.79 12.69
C ARG A 87 -16.04 18.37 13.67
N GLN A 88 -16.51 19.12 14.68
CA GLN A 88 -15.64 19.87 15.60
C GLN A 88 -14.82 18.95 16.50
N THR A 89 -15.42 17.85 16.99
CA THR A 89 -14.75 16.89 17.86
C THR A 89 -14.72 15.50 17.22
N LEU A 90 -13.66 14.73 17.51
CA LEU A 90 -13.58 13.33 17.08
C LEU A 90 -14.73 12.48 17.60
N GLU A 91 -15.30 12.88 18.74
CA GLU A 91 -16.42 12.21 19.38
C GLU A 91 -17.72 12.44 18.65
N SER A 92 -18.07 13.70 18.40
CA SER A 92 -19.26 14.03 17.61
C SER A 92 -19.17 13.42 16.21
N LEU A 93 -18.01 13.49 15.57
CA LEU A 93 -17.78 12.90 14.26
C LEU A 93 -17.89 11.37 14.25
N ALA A 94 -17.43 10.70 15.31
CA ALA A 94 -17.56 9.25 15.45
C ALA A 94 -19.02 8.83 15.60
N ASN A 95 -19.80 9.58 16.38
CA ASN A 95 -21.22 9.35 16.58
C ASN A 95 -22.00 9.58 15.27
N ALA A 96 -21.72 10.67 14.55
CA ALA A 96 -22.37 11.02 13.29
C ALA A 96 -22.03 10.05 12.14
N THR A 97 -20.82 9.50 12.09
CA THR A 97 -20.39 8.61 10.99
C THR A 97 -20.48 7.12 11.30
N ALA A 98 -20.76 6.74 12.57
CA ALA A 98 -20.62 5.38 13.08
C ALA A 98 -19.24 4.76 12.72
N VAL A 99 -18.19 5.57 12.72
CA VAL A 99 -16.80 5.16 12.51
C VAL A 99 -16.05 5.26 13.84
N PRO A 100 -15.29 4.22 14.24
CA PRO A 100 -14.51 4.29 15.48
C PRO A 100 -13.53 5.47 15.49
N LYS A 101 -13.44 6.18 16.63
CA LYS A 101 -12.56 7.35 16.85
C LYS A 101 -11.12 7.10 16.36
N THR A 102 -10.56 5.93 16.64
CA THR A 102 -9.19 5.54 16.24
C THR A 102 -8.98 5.45 14.73
N THR A 103 -10.04 5.06 13.99
CA THR A 103 -10.01 4.97 12.53
C THR A 103 -10.13 6.35 11.89
N LEU A 104 -10.99 7.21 12.44
CA LEU A 104 -11.12 8.61 12.03
C LEU A 104 -9.82 9.39 12.27
N TRP A 105 -9.25 9.31 13.47
CA TRP A 105 -7.97 9.96 13.80
C TRP A 105 -6.86 9.56 12.82
N ARG A 106 -6.73 8.27 12.53
CA ARG A 106 -5.75 7.76 11.56
C ARG A 106 -6.01 8.30 10.14
N HIS A 107 -7.27 8.43 9.74
CA HIS A 107 -7.63 8.97 8.41
C HIS A 107 -7.31 10.46 8.32
N LEU A 108 -7.70 11.25 9.33
CA LEU A 108 -7.48 12.69 9.40
C LEU A 108 -6.00 13.02 9.48
N LYS A 109 -5.23 12.35 10.35
CA LYS A 109 -3.78 12.54 10.47
C LYS A 109 -3.05 12.29 9.14
N LYS A 110 -3.48 11.32 8.35
CA LYS A 110 -2.91 11.05 7.02
C LYS A 110 -3.27 12.11 5.98
N ARG A 111 -4.46 12.72 6.07
CA ARG A 111 -4.84 13.87 5.22
C ARG A 111 -4.04 15.11 5.58
N LEU A 112 -3.86 15.41 6.87
CA LEU A 112 -3.08 16.57 7.34
C LEU A 112 -1.58 16.42 7.06
N ALA A 113 -1.05 15.19 7.08
CA ALA A 113 0.35 14.91 6.74
C ALA A 113 0.63 14.86 5.22
N SER A 114 -0.37 15.10 4.38
CA SER A 114 -0.18 15.20 2.92
C SER A 114 -0.08 16.68 2.53
N PRO A 115 1.00 17.16 1.89
CA PRO A 115 1.18 18.58 1.54
C PRO A 115 0.12 19.11 0.54
N CYS A 116 -0.61 18.22 -0.13
CA CYS A 116 -1.58 18.55 -1.15
C CYS A 116 -2.89 17.79 -0.87
N GLY A 117 -3.92 18.47 -0.33
CA GLY A 117 -5.19 17.79 -0.02
C GLY A 117 -6.41 18.67 0.23
N PHE A 118 -6.27 19.99 0.10
CA PHE A 118 -7.39 20.93 0.13
C PHE A 118 -7.61 21.49 -1.30
N ALA A 119 -7.67 20.61 -2.29
CA ALA A 119 -8.14 21.01 -3.61
C ALA A 119 -9.66 21.17 -3.52
N ARG A 120 -10.07 22.44 -3.55
CA ARG A 120 -11.42 22.97 -3.80
C ARG A 120 -12.31 21.95 -4.53
N GLU A 121 -13.35 21.48 -3.85
CA GLU A 121 -14.52 20.96 -4.53
C GLU A 121 -15.54 22.09 -4.61
N THR A 122 -15.95 22.35 -5.85
CA THR A 122 -16.55 23.56 -6.38
C THR A 122 -17.94 23.84 -5.83
N ASN A 123 -18.14 25.11 -5.51
CA ASN A 123 -19.41 25.77 -5.27
C ASN A 123 -20.24 25.70 -6.57
N PRO A 124 -21.45 25.10 -6.61
CA PRO A 124 -22.37 25.33 -7.72
C PRO A 124 -23.24 26.55 -7.40
N HIS A 125 -23.00 27.58 -8.21
CA HIS A 125 -23.89 28.67 -8.58
C HIS A 125 -25.27 28.78 -7.92
N ILE A 126 -25.47 29.95 -7.33
CA ILE A 126 -26.75 30.65 -7.22
C ILE A 126 -27.41 30.70 -8.61
N GLY A 127 -28.65 30.23 -8.72
CA GLY A 127 -29.50 30.28 -9.90
C GLY A 127 -30.95 29.96 -9.56
N THR A 128 -31.72 31.03 -9.27
CA THR A 128 -33.18 31.22 -9.31
C THR A 128 -34.08 30.06 -9.76
N GLN A 129 -35.16 29.80 -9.01
CA GLN A 129 -36.57 29.73 -9.45
C GLN A 129 -37.47 29.43 -8.22
N GLY A 130 -38.58 30.16 -8.05
CA GLY A 130 -39.70 29.76 -7.18
C GLY A 130 -40.23 30.80 -6.19
N LYS A 131 -41.06 31.73 -6.68
CA LYS A 131 -42.00 32.51 -5.87
C LYS A 131 -43.30 31.70 -5.70
N PRO A 132 -43.79 31.50 -4.47
CA PRO A 132 -45.21 31.73 -4.18
C PRO A 132 -45.38 32.36 -2.78
N ALA A 133 -46.39 33.15 -2.43
CA ALA A 133 -47.68 33.50 -3.00
C ALA A 133 -47.93 35.00 -2.76
#